data_AF-A0A7C6T6I9-F1
#
_entry.id   AF-A0A7C6T6I9-F1
#
_cell.length_a   1.000
_cell.length_b   1.000
_cell.length_c   1.000
_cell.angle_alpha   90.00
_cell.angle_beta   90.00
_cell.angle_gamma   90.00
#
_symmetry.space_group_name_H-M   'P 1'
#
loop_
_entity.id
_entity.type
_entity.pdbx_description
1 polymer ?
#
loop_
_entity_poly.entity_id
_entity_poly.type
_entity_poly.pdbx_seq_one_letter_code
_entity_poly.pdbx_strand_id
1 'polypeptide(L)'
;MKLILKSFAEITIKSRPVRRQFMRQLGKNIRTVLRDIDPDVKVLGEWDNLELVTAIDDPALLQELYARLRCTPGIAHFFQVLEYPLGDLDDITQRCKDHYCELLRGRTFSVRCKRTGIHPFSSVDVERYVGSQLRQQCGAAGIDLRRPEVEVRCEVRHQRLLIEYERHQGIGGYPLGAVEQALVLMSGGFDSTVAAYQMMRRGLLTHFCFFNLGGRAHELGVKQVAHYLWEKYGSSHRVLFISVPFEEVLGDILENV
;
A
#
# COMPACT_ATOMS: atom_id res chain seq x y z
N MET A 1 -14.16 1.54 -9.63
CA MET A 1 -13.57 2.16 -8.42
C MET A 1 -12.20 2.77 -8.71
N LYS A 2 -11.80 3.82 -7.98
CA LYS A 2 -10.45 4.43 -8.05
C LYS A 2 -9.79 4.44 -6.67
N LEU A 3 -8.50 4.09 -6.61
CA LEU A 3 -7.68 4.18 -5.42
C LEU A 3 -6.48 5.10 -5.65
N ILE A 4 -6.11 5.90 -4.65
CA ILE A 4 -4.84 6.63 -4.63
C ILE A 4 -3.89 5.91 -3.69
N LEU A 5 -2.78 5.41 -4.20
CA LEU A 5 -1.75 4.75 -3.41
C LEU A 5 -0.63 5.74 -3.09
N LYS A 6 -0.32 5.87 -1.80
CA LYS A 6 0.80 6.66 -1.30
C LYS A 6 1.95 5.71 -0.95
N SER A 7 3.10 5.99 -1.55
CA SER A 7 4.32 5.22 -1.31
C SER A 7 4.91 5.56 0.06
N PHE A 8 5.83 4.72 0.52
CA PHE A 8 6.51 4.91 1.79
C PHE A 8 7.37 6.19 1.81
N ALA A 9 7.35 6.93 2.92
CA ALA A 9 7.96 8.26 3.01
C ALA A 9 9.47 8.26 2.72
N GLU A 10 10.17 7.17 3.06
CA GLU A 10 11.59 7.00 2.72
C GLU A 10 11.86 6.92 1.21
N ILE A 11 10.85 6.67 0.37
CA ILE A 11 10.95 6.70 -1.09
C ILE A 11 10.93 8.16 -1.58
N THR A 12 10.15 9.02 -0.92
CA THR A 12 10.01 10.45 -1.27
C THR A 12 11.30 11.24 -1.07
N ILE A 13 12.14 10.84 -0.12
CA ILE A 13 13.44 11.47 0.16
C ILE A 13 14.56 11.03 -0.80
N LYS A 14 14.33 10.02 -1.66
CA LYS A 14 15.33 9.57 -2.64
C LYS A 14 15.50 10.57 -3.77
N SER A 15 16.65 10.51 -4.46
CA SER A 15 16.91 11.32 -5.65
C SER A 15 15.82 11.10 -6.71
N ARG A 16 15.56 12.11 -7.55
CA ARG A 16 14.51 12.05 -8.58
C ARG A 16 14.58 10.79 -9.47
N PRO A 17 15.76 10.34 -9.96
CA PRO A 17 15.87 9.11 -10.75
C PRO A 17 15.48 7.85 -9.95
N VAL A 18 15.99 7.71 -8.72
CA VAL A 18 15.74 6.55 -7.86
C VAL A 18 14.26 6.46 -7.48
N ARG A 19 13.65 7.58 -7.08
CA ARG A 19 12.21 7.62 -6.79
C ARG A 19 11.37 7.18 -7.99
N ARG A 20 11.68 7.67 -9.20
CA ARG A 20 10.97 7.28 -10.43
C ARG A 20 11.10 5.77 -10.69
N GLN A 21 12.30 5.21 -10.54
CA GLN A 21 12.54 3.77 -10.68
C GLN A 21 11.70 2.97 -9.67
N PHE A 22 11.69 3.38 -8.41
CA PHE A 22 10.94 2.72 -7.34
C PHE A 22 9.44 2.74 -7.64
N MET A 23 8.89 3.89 -8.04
CA MET A 23 7.46 4.01 -8.33
C MET A 23 7.03 3.19 -9.55
N ARG A 24 7.88 3.12 -10.58
CA ARG A 24 7.66 2.23 -11.72
C ARG A 24 7.68 0.76 -11.30
N GLN A 25 8.61 0.36 -10.44
CA GLN A 25 8.67 -1.00 -9.90
C GLN A 25 7.42 -1.31 -9.06
N LEU A 26 6.99 -0.39 -8.20
CA LEU A 26 5.77 -0.54 -7.40
C LEU A 26 4.54 -0.74 -8.28
N GLY A 27 4.39 0.08 -9.33
CA GLY A 27 3.29 -0.06 -10.28
C GLY A 27 3.32 -1.36 -11.09
N LYS A 28 4.51 -1.93 -11.35
CA LYS A 28 4.64 -3.29 -11.91
C LYS A 28 4.21 -4.36 -10.90
N ASN A 29 4.69 -4.26 -9.66
CA ASN A 29 4.39 -5.23 -8.60
C ASN A 29 2.88 -5.33 -8.36
N ILE A 30 2.21 -4.19 -8.24
CA ILE A 30 0.75 -4.12 -8.03
C ILE A 30 0.01 -4.81 -9.18
N ARG A 31 0.36 -4.52 -10.43
CA ARG A 31 -0.27 -5.15 -11.60
C ARG A 31 -0.04 -6.66 -11.64
N THR A 32 1.12 -7.14 -11.22
CA THR A 32 1.38 -8.59 -11.17
C THR A 32 0.56 -9.26 -10.06
N VAL A 33 0.55 -8.69 -8.85
CA VAL A 33 -0.15 -9.24 -7.67
C VAL A 33 -1.66 -9.27 -7.86
N LEU A 34 -2.22 -8.29 -8.57
CA LEU A 34 -3.65 -8.17 -8.80
C LEU A 34 -4.14 -8.83 -10.10
N ARG A 35 -3.24 -9.38 -10.93
CA ARG A 35 -3.59 -9.91 -12.25
C ARG A 35 -4.70 -10.96 -12.22
N ASP A 36 -4.68 -11.84 -11.22
CA ASP A 36 -5.65 -12.93 -11.10
C ASP A 36 -7.01 -12.46 -10.58
N ILE A 37 -7.07 -11.25 -10.00
CA ILE A 37 -8.30 -10.62 -9.50
C ILE A 37 -8.90 -9.72 -10.58
N ASP A 38 -8.08 -8.84 -11.15
CA ASP A 38 -8.45 -7.88 -12.18
C ASP A 38 -7.36 -7.83 -13.27
N PRO A 39 -7.53 -8.60 -14.36
CA PRO A 39 -6.60 -8.60 -15.49
C PRO A 39 -6.49 -7.22 -16.18
N ASP A 40 -7.53 -6.40 -16.09
CA ASP A 40 -7.64 -5.10 -16.76
C ASP A 40 -7.27 -3.92 -15.84
N VAL A 41 -6.76 -4.21 -14.64
CA VAL A 41 -6.39 -3.19 -13.66
C VAL A 41 -5.38 -2.20 -14.24
N LYS A 42 -5.71 -0.90 -14.13
CA LYS A 42 -4.84 0.17 -14.59
C LYS A 42 -4.14 0.79 -13.38
N VAL A 43 -2.81 0.79 -13.42
CA VAL A 43 -1.98 1.50 -12.43
C VAL A 43 -1.25 2.63 -13.14
N LEU A 44 -1.67 3.86 -12.86
CA LEU A 44 -1.22 5.08 -13.51
C LEU A 44 -0.34 5.91 -12.56
N GLY A 45 0.55 6.73 -13.12
CA GLY A 45 1.43 7.64 -12.38
C GLY A 45 2.86 7.15 -12.25
N GLU A 46 3.81 8.09 -12.13
CA GLU A 46 5.26 7.78 -12.10
C GLU A 46 6.05 8.52 -11.01
N TRP A 47 5.40 9.34 -10.16
CA TRP A 47 6.11 10.26 -9.25
C TRP A 47 5.81 10.09 -7.77
N ASP A 48 4.76 10.72 -7.24
CA ASP A 48 4.46 10.65 -5.79
C ASP A 48 3.22 9.81 -5.49
N ASN A 49 2.34 9.67 -6.46
CA ASN A 49 1.07 8.97 -6.31
C ASN A 49 0.90 7.98 -7.45
N LEU A 50 0.52 6.75 -7.11
CA LEU A 50 -0.07 5.83 -8.08
C LEU A 50 -1.59 5.96 -7.98
N GLU A 51 -2.25 5.95 -9.12
CA GLU A 51 -3.71 5.83 -9.24
C GLU A 51 -4.01 4.42 -9.73
N LEU A 52 -4.74 3.63 -8.95
CA LEU A 52 -5.27 2.36 -9.39
C LEU A 52 -6.73 2.54 -9.80
N VAL A 53 -7.06 2.10 -11.00
CA VAL A 53 -8.41 2.09 -11.54
C VAL A 53 -8.80 0.65 -11.84
N THR A 54 -9.91 0.22 -11.25
CA THR A 54 -10.48 -1.12 -11.41
C THR A 54 -11.96 -1.00 -11.72
N ALA A 55 -12.47 -1.90 -12.56
CA ALA A 55 -13.90 -2.01 -12.85
C ALA A 55 -14.63 -2.97 -11.89
N ILE A 56 -13.91 -3.65 -10.98
CA ILE A 56 -14.51 -4.57 -10.03
C ILE A 56 -15.51 -3.83 -9.12
N ASP A 57 -16.68 -4.44 -8.98
CA ASP A 57 -17.77 -4.06 -8.11
C ASP A 57 -18.14 -5.15 -7.08
N ASP A 58 -17.77 -6.41 -7.33
CA ASP A 58 -17.98 -7.51 -6.38
C ASP A 58 -17.27 -7.27 -5.04
N PRO A 59 -18.02 -7.20 -3.91
CA PRO A 59 -17.45 -6.95 -2.59
C PRO A 59 -16.37 -7.96 -2.17
N ALA A 60 -16.51 -9.25 -2.54
CA ALA A 60 -15.54 -10.27 -2.13
C ALA A 60 -14.19 -10.07 -2.83
N LEU A 61 -14.20 -9.85 -4.15
CA LEU A 61 -12.99 -9.53 -4.92
C LEU A 61 -12.37 -8.19 -4.49
N LEU A 62 -13.17 -7.20 -4.11
CA LEU A 62 -12.65 -5.93 -3.57
C LEU A 62 -11.91 -6.12 -2.25
N GLN A 63 -12.45 -6.93 -1.33
CA GLN A 63 -11.76 -7.23 -0.07
C GLN A 63 -10.44 -7.95 -0.28
N GLU A 64 -10.40 -8.91 -1.22
CA GLU A 64 -9.17 -9.61 -1.59
C GLU A 64 -8.15 -8.66 -2.24
N LEU A 65 -8.59 -7.77 -3.13
CA LEU A 65 -7.76 -6.71 -3.72
C LEU A 65 -7.14 -5.84 -2.62
N TYR A 66 -7.94 -5.40 -1.64
CA TYR A 66 -7.42 -4.62 -0.52
C TYR A 66 -6.45 -5.42 0.33
N ALA A 67 -6.72 -6.69 0.61
CA ALA A 67 -5.82 -7.56 1.38
C ALA A 67 -4.44 -7.68 0.72
N ARG A 68 -4.41 -7.89 -0.60
CA ARG A 68 -3.16 -7.96 -1.38
C ARG A 68 -2.41 -6.62 -1.41
N LEU A 69 -3.13 -5.51 -1.60
CA LEU A 69 -2.51 -4.17 -1.55
C LEU A 69 -1.93 -3.87 -0.16
N ARG A 70 -2.62 -4.24 0.93
CA ARG A 70 -2.10 -4.05 2.29
C ARG A 70 -0.79 -4.81 2.50
N CYS A 71 -0.62 -5.98 1.87
CA CYS A 71 0.58 -6.80 1.98
C CYS A 71 1.67 -6.51 0.92
N THR A 72 1.48 -5.53 0.04
CA THR A 72 2.45 -5.23 -1.02
C THR A 72 3.55 -4.28 -0.53
N PRO A 73 4.85 -4.69 -0.54
CA PRO A 73 5.96 -3.83 -0.14
C PRO A 73 6.03 -2.55 -0.98
N GLY A 74 6.28 -1.42 -0.33
CA GLY A 74 6.32 -0.10 -0.95
C GLY A 74 5.07 0.76 -0.73
N ILE A 75 3.93 0.14 -0.41
CA ILE A 75 2.66 0.85 -0.14
C ILE A 75 2.60 1.23 1.34
N ALA A 76 2.61 2.53 1.66
CA ALA A 76 2.39 2.97 3.04
C ALA A 76 0.92 2.97 3.41
N HIS A 77 0.09 3.51 2.53
CA HIS A 77 -1.36 3.50 2.67
C HIS A 77 -2.00 3.83 1.32
N PHE A 78 -3.26 3.49 1.19
CA PHE A 78 -4.05 3.85 0.02
C PHE A 78 -5.44 4.29 0.43
N PHE A 79 -6.04 5.12 -0.42
CA PHE A 79 -7.36 5.70 -0.20
C PHE A 79 -8.31 5.23 -1.29
N GLN A 80 -9.53 4.91 -0.90
CA GLN A 80 -10.64 4.88 -1.85
C GLN A 80 -11.09 6.30 -2.11
N VAL A 81 -11.23 6.65 -3.40
CA VAL A 81 -11.56 8.01 -3.79
C VAL A 81 -12.70 8.08 -4.78
N LEU A 82 -13.49 9.14 -4.64
CA LEU A 82 -14.47 9.57 -5.62
C LEU A 82 -13.90 10.79 -6.35
N GLU A 83 -13.96 10.77 -7.67
CA GLU A 83 -13.38 11.80 -8.53
C GLU A 83 -14.49 12.58 -9.23
N TYR A 84 -14.39 13.91 -9.13
CA TYR A 84 -15.30 14.87 -9.74
C TYR A 84 -14.49 15.93 -10.51
N PRO A 85 -15.11 16.61 -11.50
CA PRO A 85 -14.59 17.90 -11.97
C PRO A 85 -14.43 18.86 -10.78
N LEU A 86 -13.41 19.73 -10.83
CA LEU A 86 -13.09 20.62 -9.70
C LEU A 86 -14.25 21.57 -9.33
N GLY A 87 -14.80 22.26 -10.33
CA GLY A 87 -15.81 23.30 -10.08
C GLY A 87 -15.28 24.48 -9.27
N ASP A 88 -16.16 25.14 -8.53
CA ASP A 88 -15.83 26.19 -7.56
C ASP A 88 -15.86 25.68 -6.10
N LEU A 89 -15.74 26.59 -5.13
CA LEU A 89 -15.77 26.22 -3.71
C LEU A 89 -17.13 25.68 -3.25
N ASP A 90 -18.23 26.09 -3.90
CA ASP A 90 -19.57 25.59 -3.60
C ASP A 90 -19.76 24.18 -4.16
N ASP A 91 -19.25 23.90 -5.36
CA ASP A 91 -19.18 22.55 -5.94
C ASP A 91 -18.41 21.61 -5.01
N ILE A 92 -17.21 21.99 -4.58
CA ILE A 92 -16.40 21.20 -3.65
C ILE A 92 -17.18 20.93 -2.35
N THR A 93 -17.83 21.96 -1.82
CA THR A 93 -18.65 21.85 -0.61
C THR A 93 -19.79 20.85 -0.79
N GLN A 94 -20.52 20.93 -1.90
CA GLN A 94 -21.64 20.04 -2.16
C GLN A 94 -21.18 18.60 -2.28
N ARG A 95 -20.07 18.33 -3.00
CA ARG A 95 -19.51 16.98 -3.09
C ARG A 95 -19.04 16.44 -1.74
N CYS A 96 -18.44 17.28 -0.90
CA CYS A 96 -18.05 16.89 0.46
C CYS A 96 -19.28 16.58 1.33
N LYS A 97 -20.35 17.38 1.21
CA LYS A 97 -21.62 17.13 1.91
C LYS A 97 -22.19 15.77 1.55
N ASP A 98 -22.31 15.48 0.25
CA ASP A 98 -22.92 14.23 -0.24
C ASP A 98 -22.26 12.97 0.36
N HIS A 99 -20.99 13.04 0.79
CA HIS A 99 -20.28 11.91 1.40
C HIS A 99 -20.15 11.95 2.91
N TYR A 100 -19.91 13.12 3.50
CA TYR A 100 -19.58 13.19 4.91
C TYR A 100 -20.75 13.62 5.79
N CYS A 101 -21.83 14.20 5.26
CA CYS A 101 -22.83 14.85 6.09
C CYS A 101 -23.42 13.93 7.17
N GLU A 102 -23.76 12.68 6.81
CA GLU A 102 -24.25 11.68 7.76
C GLU A 102 -23.16 11.21 8.75
N LEU A 103 -21.89 11.12 8.31
CA LEU A 103 -20.76 10.75 9.17
C LEU A 103 -20.44 11.83 10.21
N LEU A 104 -20.76 13.09 9.92
CA LEU A 104 -20.47 14.24 10.77
C LEU A 104 -21.51 14.44 11.89
N ARG A 105 -22.73 13.93 11.75
CA ARG A 105 -23.83 14.20 12.68
C ARG A 105 -23.44 13.84 14.12
N GLY A 106 -23.49 14.83 15.01
CA GLY A 106 -23.15 14.68 16.43
C GLY A 106 -21.65 14.48 16.75
N ARG A 107 -20.75 14.62 15.75
CA ARG A 107 -19.31 14.40 15.92
C ARG A 107 -18.49 15.65 15.66
N THR A 108 -17.31 15.71 16.26
CA THR A 108 -16.30 16.72 15.93
C THR A 108 -15.54 16.34 14.65
N PHE A 109 -15.17 17.33 13.85
CA PHE A 109 -14.46 17.06 12.60
C PHE A 109 -13.41 18.11 12.24
N SER A 110 -12.58 17.77 11.25
CA SER A 110 -11.72 18.73 10.57
C SER A 110 -11.78 18.52 9.06
N VAL A 111 -11.50 19.57 8.29
CA VAL A 111 -11.30 19.47 6.85
C VAL A 111 -9.79 19.48 6.58
N ARG A 112 -9.33 18.58 5.72
CA ARG A 112 -7.95 18.48 5.25
C ARG A 112 -7.94 18.52 3.74
N CYS A 113 -7.42 19.59 3.17
CA CYS A 113 -7.32 19.77 1.73
C CYS A 113 -5.87 19.71 1.27
N LYS A 114 -5.58 18.87 0.28
CA LYS A 114 -4.33 18.92 -0.47
C LYS A 114 -4.56 19.59 -1.82
N ARG A 115 -3.64 20.45 -2.24
CA ARG A 115 -3.76 21.20 -3.50
C ARG A 115 -2.51 21.02 -4.36
N THR A 116 -2.69 20.54 -5.58
CA THR A 116 -1.66 20.43 -6.61
C THR A 116 -2.13 21.13 -7.87
N GLY A 117 -1.42 22.18 -8.32
CA GLY A 117 -1.77 22.97 -9.51
C GLY A 117 -1.90 24.47 -9.23
N ILE A 118 -2.48 25.19 -10.19
CA ILE A 118 -2.69 26.64 -10.14
C ILE A 118 -4.20 26.89 -10.00
N HIS A 119 -4.59 27.54 -8.91
CA HIS A 119 -5.99 27.81 -8.57
C HIS A 119 -6.08 29.20 -7.91
N PRO A 120 -7.24 29.88 -7.97
CA PRO A 120 -7.44 31.18 -7.34
C PRO A 120 -7.58 31.11 -5.81
N PHE A 121 -7.59 29.90 -5.24
CA PHE A 121 -7.70 29.64 -3.81
C PHE A 121 -6.55 28.76 -3.29
N SER A 122 -6.23 28.89 -2.02
CA SER A 122 -5.32 28.02 -1.28
C SER A 122 -6.06 26.80 -0.73
N SER A 123 -5.31 25.79 -0.26
CA SER A 123 -5.91 24.66 0.48
C SER A 123 -6.57 25.11 1.78
N VAL A 124 -6.02 26.14 2.43
CA VAL A 124 -6.58 26.72 3.67
C VAL A 124 -7.92 27.39 3.40
N ASP A 125 -8.07 28.06 2.25
CA ASP A 125 -9.35 28.66 1.86
C ASP A 125 -10.42 27.59 1.67
N VAL A 126 -10.08 26.47 1.02
CA VAL A 126 -10.97 25.31 0.88
C VAL A 126 -11.34 24.75 2.25
N GLU A 127 -10.36 24.50 3.13
CA GLU A 127 -10.61 23.96 4.47
C GLU A 127 -11.54 24.85 5.30
N ARG A 128 -11.35 26.18 5.25
CA ARG A 128 -12.18 27.14 5.99
C ARG A 128 -13.58 27.22 5.40
N TYR A 129 -13.69 27.35 4.08
CA TYR A 129 -14.98 27.51 3.40
C TYR A 129 -15.85 26.26 3.54
N VAL A 130 -15.32 25.10 3.14
CA VAL A 130 -16.01 23.80 3.22
C VAL A 130 -16.31 23.46 4.67
N GLY A 131 -15.37 23.67 5.59
CA GLY A 131 -15.56 23.40 7.01
C GLY A 131 -16.70 24.23 7.63
N SER A 132 -16.79 25.52 7.28
CA SER A 132 -17.88 26.39 7.73
C SER A 132 -19.24 25.88 7.24
N GLN A 133 -19.35 25.52 5.97
CA GLN A 133 -20.61 25.05 5.38
C GLN A 133 -21.04 23.70 5.96
N LEU A 134 -20.11 22.74 6.09
CA LEU A 134 -20.40 21.44 6.71
C LEU A 134 -20.83 21.59 8.17
N ARG A 135 -20.21 22.51 8.93
CA ARG A 135 -20.59 22.79 10.32
C ARG A 135 -22.03 23.29 10.43
N GLN A 136 -22.47 24.16 9.51
CA GLN A 136 -23.81 24.73 9.51
C GLN A 136 -24.87 23.75 9.01
N GLN A 137 -24.52 22.86 8.08
CA GLN A 137 -25.51 22.10 7.31
C GLN A 137 -25.57 20.60 7.67
N CYS A 138 -24.55 20.05 8.36
CA CYS A 138 -24.45 18.60 8.61
C CYS A 138 -24.65 18.17 10.06
N GLY A 139 -25.15 19.07 10.93
CA GLY A 139 -25.46 18.72 12.32
C GLY A 139 -24.25 18.20 13.10
N ALA A 140 -23.03 18.64 12.74
CA ALA A 140 -21.82 18.29 13.45
C ALA A 140 -21.90 18.73 14.93
N ALA A 141 -21.05 18.19 15.81
CA ALA A 141 -20.92 18.69 17.18
C ALA A 141 -19.99 19.91 17.25
N GLY A 142 -18.96 19.96 16.42
CA GLY A 142 -17.97 21.05 16.40
C GLY A 142 -16.85 20.82 15.39
N ILE A 143 -15.90 21.77 15.32
CA ILE A 143 -14.65 21.62 14.57
C ILE A 143 -13.51 21.45 15.58
N ASP A 144 -12.76 20.36 15.47
CA ASP A 144 -11.53 20.11 16.25
C ASP A 144 -10.37 19.85 15.29
N LEU A 145 -9.41 20.77 15.25
CA LEU A 145 -8.24 20.66 14.36
C LEU A 145 -7.13 19.76 14.90
N ARG A 146 -7.20 19.34 16.17
CA ARG A 146 -6.17 18.53 16.85
C ARG A 146 -6.60 17.07 16.97
N ARG A 147 -7.83 16.81 17.40
CA ARG A 147 -8.38 15.47 17.64
C ARG A 147 -9.80 15.32 17.09
N PRO A 148 -10.00 15.48 15.78
CA PRO A 148 -11.30 15.25 15.18
C PRO A 148 -11.69 13.78 15.26
N GLU A 149 -12.97 13.50 15.46
CA GLU A 149 -13.54 12.15 15.29
C GLU A 149 -13.65 11.77 13.82
N VAL A 150 -13.87 12.75 12.94
CA VAL A 150 -13.96 12.58 11.49
C VAL A 150 -13.04 13.56 10.77
N GLU A 151 -12.22 13.06 9.85
CA GLU A 151 -11.47 13.91 8.92
C GLU A 151 -12.11 13.91 7.54
N VAL A 152 -12.63 15.05 7.12
CA VAL A 152 -13.11 15.30 5.76
C VAL A 152 -11.89 15.58 4.90
N ARG A 153 -11.56 14.65 4.00
CA ARG A 153 -10.32 14.68 3.24
C ARG A 153 -10.61 14.85 1.75
N CYS A 154 -10.08 15.92 1.18
CA CYS A 154 -10.17 16.18 -0.25
C CYS A 154 -8.81 16.57 -0.85
N GLU A 155 -8.58 16.18 -2.10
CA GLU A 155 -7.42 16.56 -2.89
C GLU A 155 -7.89 17.30 -4.15
N VAL A 156 -7.50 18.55 -4.29
CA VAL A 156 -7.66 19.33 -5.53
C VAL A 156 -6.40 19.14 -6.36
N ARG A 157 -6.55 18.53 -7.53
CA ARG A 157 -5.43 18.23 -8.43
C ARG A 157 -5.73 18.66 -9.86
N HIS A 158 -5.16 19.80 -10.24
CA HIS A 158 -5.53 20.52 -11.47
C HIS A 158 -7.07 20.68 -11.49
N GLN A 159 -7.73 20.37 -12.60
CA GLN A 159 -9.19 20.48 -12.74
C GLN A 159 -9.97 19.28 -12.16
N ARG A 160 -9.40 18.57 -11.18
CA ARG A 160 -10.02 17.40 -10.55
C ARG A 160 -10.16 17.60 -9.04
N LEU A 161 -11.29 17.19 -8.49
CA LEU A 161 -11.55 17.03 -7.07
C LEU A 161 -11.58 15.55 -6.73
N LEU A 162 -10.77 15.12 -5.76
CA LEU A 162 -10.78 13.76 -5.24
C LEU A 162 -11.23 13.80 -3.77
N ILE A 163 -12.23 13.01 -3.40
CA ILE A 163 -12.71 12.90 -2.02
C ILE A 163 -12.34 11.52 -1.47
N GLU A 164 -11.60 11.49 -0.35
CA GLU A 164 -11.06 10.27 0.27
C GLU A 164 -12.03 9.75 1.36
N TYR A 165 -12.83 8.72 1.07
CA TYR A 165 -13.82 8.24 2.05
C TYR A 165 -13.35 7.05 2.89
N GLU A 166 -12.34 6.29 2.44
CA GLU A 166 -11.79 5.18 3.21
C GLU A 166 -10.27 5.10 3.05
N ARG A 167 -9.57 4.76 4.15
CA ARG A 167 -8.11 4.64 4.20
C ARG A 167 -7.72 3.25 4.66
N HIS A 168 -6.77 2.64 3.96
CA HIS A 168 -6.16 1.37 4.33
C HIS A 168 -4.66 1.52 4.54
N GLN A 169 -4.14 0.90 5.59
CA GLN A 169 -2.70 0.88 5.87
C GLN A 169 -2.02 -0.24 5.10
N GLY A 170 -0.92 0.06 4.44
CA GLY A 170 -0.03 -0.94 3.86
C GLY A 170 1.17 -1.24 4.76
N ILE A 171 1.96 -2.23 4.40
CA ILE A 171 3.17 -2.62 5.15
C ILE A 171 4.34 -1.63 5.05
N GLY A 172 4.28 -0.67 4.13
CA GLY A 172 5.34 0.31 3.86
C GLY A 172 6.57 -0.34 3.24
N GLY A 173 7.75 0.23 3.53
CA GLY A 173 9.01 -0.29 3.01
C GLY A 173 9.26 0.08 1.54
N TYR A 174 10.05 -0.71 0.82
CA TYR A 174 10.39 -0.45 -0.58
C TYR A 174 9.72 -1.45 -1.53
N PRO A 175 9.49 -1.07 -2.79
CA PRO A 175 8.91 -1.98 -3.77
C PRO A 175 9.83 -3.19 -3.95
N LEU A 176 9.27 -4.40 -3.87
CA LEU A 176 10.02 -5.64 -4.07
C LEU A 176 10.76 -5.61 -5.42
N GLY A 177 12.03 -6.01 -5.42
CA GLY A 177 12.88 -6.02 -6.62
C GLY A 177 13.44 -4.65 -7.01
N ALA A 178 13.23 -3.59 -6.20
CA ALA A 178 13.76 -2.26 -6.50
C ALA A 178 15.22 -2.06 -6.03
N VAL A 179 15.74 -2.94 -5.17
CA VAL A 179 17.09 -2.85 -4.61
C VAL A 179 18.02 -3.88 -5.26
N GLU A 180 18.18 -5.04 -4.64
CA GLU A 180 19.02 -6.15 -5.11
C GLU A 180 18.35 -7.48 -4.77
N GLN A 181 18.96 -8.57 -5.21
CA GLN A 181 18.54 -9.93 -4.85
C GLN A 181 19.36 -10.42 -3.67
N ALA A 182 18.74 -11.22 -2.80
CA ALA A 182 19.42 -11.82 -1.66
C ALA A 182 18.99 -13.28 -1.48
N LEU A 183 19.90 -14.10 -0.99
CA LEU A 183 19.62 -15.46 -0.54
C LEU A 183 19.47 -15.45 0.98
N VAL A 184 18.31 -15.86 1.49
CA VAL A 184 18.05 -15.99 2.92
C VAL A 184 18.15 -17.45 3.33
N LEU A 185 18.99 -17.71 4.33
CA LEU A 185 19.05 -18.99 5.00
C LEU A 185 17.79 -19.18 5.82
N MET A 186 16.92 -20.08 5.36
CA MET A 186 15.74 -20.52 6.08
C MET A 186 16.13 -21.70 6.95
N SER A 187 15.97 -21.61 8.27
CA SER A 187 16.31 -22.72 9.18
C SER A 187 15.10 -23.60 9.54
N GLY A 188 13.89 -23.18 9.17
CA GLY A 188 12.64 -23.75 9.68
C GLY A 188 12.18 -23.15 11.01
N GLY A 189 13.01 -22.30 11.63
CA GLY A 189 12.65 -21.54 12.83
C GLY A 189 11.94 -20.21 12.54
N PHE A 190 11.52 -19.54 13.60
CA PHE A 190 10.82 -18.25 13.54
C PHE A 190 11.75 -17.12 13.03
N ASP A 191 12.99 -17.10 13.50
CA ASP A 191 13.91 -15.96 13.26
C ASP A 191 14.23 -15.77 11.78
N SER A 192 14.57 -16.85 11.06
CA SER A 192 14.86 -16.78 9.63
C SER A 192 13.64 -16.34 8.82
N THR A 193 12.45 -16.74 9.25
CA THR A 193 11.18 -16.38 8.61
C THR A 193 10.89 -14.88 8.78
N VAL A 194 11.09 -14.36 9.98
CA VAL A 194 10.94 -12.92 10.27
C VAL A 194 12.03 -12.11 9.55
N ALA A 195 13.26 -12.60 9.50
CA ALA A 195 14.35 -11.97 8.75
C ALA A 195 14.02 -11.87 7.25
N ALA A 196 13.54 -12.97 6.64
CA ALA A 196 13.10 -12.97 5.24
C ALA A 196 12.01 -11.93 4.98
N TYR A 197 10.98 -11.88 5.83
CA TYR A 197 9.92 -10.86 5.73
C TYR A 197 10.48 -9.43 5.80
N GLN A 198 11.38 -9.15 6.73
CA GLN A 198 12.00 -7.82 6.87
C GLN A 198 12.80 -7.42 5.62
N MET A 199 13.54 -8.37 5.03
CA MET A 199 14.27 -8.15 3.78
C MET A 199 13.34 -7.87 2.60
N MET A 200 12.27 -8.66 2.44
CA MET A 200 11.24 -8.42 1.42
C MET A 200 10.60 -7.04 1.58
N ARG A 201 10.27 -6.63 2.82
CA ARG A 201 9.73 -5.30 3.12
C ARG A 201 10.72 -4.18 2.78
N ARG A 202 12.03 -4.43 2.81
CA ARG A 202 13.07 -3.48 2.39
C ARG A 202 13.34 -3.51 0.88
N GLY A 203 12.51 -4.21 0.10
CA GLY A 203 12.56 -4.20 -1.37
C GLY A 203 13.59 -5.15 -1.97
N LEU A 204 14.24 -6.00 -1.16
CA LEU A 204 15.12 -7.04 -1.65
C LEU A 204 14.31 -8.19 -2.25
N LEU A 205 14.72 -8.67 -3.42
CA LEU A 205 14.16 -9.89 -3.99
C LEU A 205 14.78 -11.10 -3.27
N THR A 206 14.03 -11.65 -2.33
CA THR A 206 14.52 -12.73 -1.47
C THR A 206 14.29 -14.10 -2.08
N HIS A 207 15.38 -14.82 -2.34
CA HIS A 207 15.43 -16.25 -2.61
C HIS A 207 15.65 -16.99 -1.28
N PHE A 208 15.25 -18.26 -1.22
CA PHE A 208 15.33 -19.06 -0.01
C PHE A 208 16.34 -20.20 -0.18
N CYS A 209 17.20 -20.40 0.81
CA CYS A 209 18.10 -21.54 0.90
C CYS A 209 17.84 -22.28 2.21
N PHE A 210 17.61 -23.58 2.12
CA PHE A 210 17.44 -24.47 3.26
C PHE A 210 18.50 -25.55 3.22
N PHE A 211 19.29 -25.67 4.29
CA PHE A 211 20.16 -26.81 4.49
C PHE A 211 19.34 -27.93 5.13
N ASN A 212 19.08 -28.99 4.36
CA ASN A 212 18.25 -30.08 4.80
C ASN A 212 19.05 -31.04 5.68
N LEU A 213 18.64 -31.09 6.95
CA LEU A 213 19.19 -31.94 8.02
C LEU A 213 18.17 -32.93 8.58
N GLY A 214 16.89 -32.75 8.25
CA GLY A 214 15.76 -33.45 8.88
C GLY A 214 14.97 -34.30 7.90
N GLY A 215 15.58 -34.65 6.76
CA GLY A 215 14.93 -35.34 5.66
C GLY A 215 13.74 -34.60 5.06
N ARG A 216 12.91 -35.36 4.33
CA ARG A 216 11.84 -34.82 3.49
C ARG A 216 10.75 -34.08 4.26
N ALA A 217 10.39 -34.55 5.46
CA ALA A 217 9.31 -33.94 6.25
C ALA A 217 9.69 -32.52 6.71
N HIS A 218 10.95 -32.33 7.14
CA HIS A 218 11.44 -31.03 7.55
C HIS A 218 11.49 -30.06 6.37
N GLU A 219 12.01 -30.49 5.22
CA GLU A 219 12.02 -29.68 3.99
C GLU A 219 10.62 -29.20 3.58
N LEU A 220 9.62 -30.09 3.64
CA LEU A 220 8.23 -29.73 3.32
C LEU A 220 7.71 -28.62 4.23
N GLY A 221 7.97 -28.71 5.54
CA GLY A 221 7.56 -27.67 6.50
C GLY A 221 8.22 -26.32 6.20
N VAL A 222 9.53 -26.30 5.96
CA VAL A 222 10.25 -25.05 5.62
C VAL A 222 9.76 -24.46 4.30
N LYS A 223 9.49 -25.33 3.31
CA LYS A 223 8.97 -24.92 2.01
C LYS A 223 7.57 -24.31 2.11
N GLN A 224 6.69 -24.84 2.96
CA GLN A 224 5.37 -24.25 3.21
C GLN A 224 5.47 -22.84 3.80
N VAL A 225 6.38 -22.63 4.75
CA VAL A 225 6.61 -21.31 5.35
C VAL A 225 7.19 -20.33 4.33
N ALA A 226 8.18 -20.74 3.54
CA ALA A 226 8.75 -19.94 2.47
C ALA A 226 7.70 -19.58 1.40
N HIS A 227 6.84 -20.56 1.04
CA HIS A 227 5.73 -20.35 0.12
C HIS A 227 4.72 -19.34 0.66
N TYR A 228 4.33 -19.44 1.93
CA TYR A 228 3.42 -18.48 2.56
C TYR A 228 3.98 -17.05 2.55
N LEU A 229 5.27 -16.88 2.90
CA LEU A 229 5.92 -15.56 2.81
C LEU A 229 5.91 -15.01 1.38
N TRP A 230 6.28 -15.86 0.42
CA TRP A 230 6.29 -15.50 -0.99
C TRP A 230 4.89 -15.15 -1.50
N GLU A 231 3.89 -15.97 -1.25
CA GLU A 231 2.52 -15.74 -1.71
C GLU A 231 1.98 -14.41 -1.18
N LYS A 232 2.16 -14.18 0.12
CA LYS A 232 1.59 -13.03 0.83
C LYS A 232 2.32 -11.71 0.55
N TYR A 233 3.64 -11.71 0.44
CA TYR A 233 4.45 -10.48 0.35
C TYR A 233 5.33 -10.39 -0.90
N GLY A 234 5.55 -11.52 -1.58
CA GLY A 234 6.54 -11.70 -2.64
C GLY A 234 6.00 -12.00 -4.04
N SER A 235 4.69 -12.27 -4.17
CA SER A 235 4.06 -12.88 -5.36
C SER A 235 4.14 -12.05 -6.65
N SER A 236 4.58 -10.79 -6.55
CA SER A 236 4.95 -9.97 -7.70
C SER A 236 6.13 -10.52 -8.52
N HIS A 237 6.95 -11.42 -7.96
CA HIS A 237 8.15 -11.96 -8.60
C HIS A 237 8.25 -13.48 -8.41
N ARG A 238 8.92 -14.15 -9.35
CA ARG A 238 9.35 -15.53 -9.15
C ARG A 238 10.61 -15.54 -8.30
N VAL A 239 10.67 -16.44 -7.33
CA VAL A 239 11.82 -16.64 -6.44
C VAL A 239 12.26 -18.09 -6.49
N LEU A 240 13.47 -18.36 -6.01
CA LEU A 240 14.01 -19.71 -5.92
C LEU A 240 13.89 -20.20 -4.49
N PHE A 241 13.59 -21.49 -4.35
CA PHE A 241 13.77 -22.24 -3.11
C PHE A 241 14.80 -23.33 -3.38
N ILE A 242 15.95 -23.23 -2.71
CA ILE A 242 17.09 -24.12 -2.88
C ILE A 242 17.16 -25.00 -1.63
N SER A 243 16.97 -26.30 -1.79
CA SER A 243 17.22 -27.29 -0.74
C SER A 243 18.59 -27.90 -0.97
N VAL A 244 19.48 -27.80 0.01
CA VAL A 244 20.83 -28.36 -0.02
C VAL A 244 20.85 -29.59 0.86
N PRO A 245 21.11 -30.81 0.33
CA PRO A 245 21.31 -31.98 1.17
C PRO A 245 22.56 -31.77 2.03
N PHE A 246 22.41 -31.74 3.34
CA PHE A 246 23.51 -31.43 4.27
C PHE A 246 23.79 -32.54 5.29
N GLU A 247 23.10 -33.67 5.15
CA GLU A 247 23.21 -34.84 6.03
C GLU A 247 24.61 -35.45 6.00
N GLU A 248 25.17 -35.70 4.81
CA GLU A 248 26.53 -36.27 4.64
C GLU A 248 27.61 -35.34 5.22
N VAL A 249 27.53 -34.04 4.91
CA VAL A 249 28.47 -33.03 5.40
C VAL A 249 28.41 -32.91 6.92
N LEU A 250 27.21 -32.97 7.51
CA LEU A 250 27.07 -32.97 8.97
C LEU A 250 27.66 -34.24 9.59
N GLY A 251 27.45 -35.40 8.97
CA GLY A 251 28.07 -36.66 9.39
C GLY A 251 29.60 -36.54 9.46
N ASP A 252 30.21 -36.05 8.38
CA ASP A 252 31.66 -35.83 8.32
C ASP A 252 32.16 -34.87 9.41
N ILE A 253 31.43 -33.78 9.70
CA ILE A 253 31.80 -32.82 10.74
C ILE A 253 31.74 -33.48 12.13
N LEU A 254 30.71 -34.27 12.41
CA LEU A 254 30.55 -34.94 13.71
C LEU A 254 31.60 -36.03 13.96
N GLU A 255 32.14 -36.63 12.89
CA GLU A 255 33.16 -37.67 12.99
C GLU A 255 34.59 -37.11 13.05
N ASN A 256 34.85 -35.94 12.43
CA ASN A 256 36.21 -35.44 12.18
C ASN A 256 36.56 -34.11 12.86
N VAL A 257 35.65 -33.50 13.63
CA VAL A 257 35.87 -32.25 14.38
C VAL A 257 35.50 -32.44 15.84
#